data_AF-A0A6C0BMT3-F1
#
_entry.id   AF-A0A6C0BMT3-F1
#
_cell.length_a   1.000
_cell.length_b   1.000
_cell.length_c   1.000
_cell.angle_alpha   90.00
_cell.angle_beta   90.00
_cell.angle_gamma   90.00
#
_symmetry.space_group_name_H-M   'P 1'
#
loop_
_entity.id
_entity.type
_entity.pdbx_description
1 polymer ?
#
loop_
_entity_poly.entity_id
_entity_poly.type
_entity_poly.pdbx_seq_one_letter_code
_entity_poly.pdbx_strand_id
1 'polypeptide(L)'
;MPLSYIPPEKQTPEICLAAVMRRPDSLKVLHPSKQTREVCLAAVRLDHNCLQFVHYENRTYEVCLAAVENNWPAIQWVPQKYQTPEMCLAAIRRSPYAIFIPSSVSGKNEL
;
A
#
# COMPACT_ATOMS: atom_id res chain seq x y z
N MET A 1 20.87 -8.59 -12.03
CA MET A 1 20.15 -9.83 -11.66
C MET A 1 18.74 -9.44 -11.22
N PRO A 2 17.67 -9.92 -11.88
CA PRO A 2 16.30 -9.61 -11.46
C PRO A 2 16.00 -10.30 -10.12
N LEU A 3 15.31 -9.59 -9.22
CA LEU A 3 14.96 -10.06 -7.87
C LEU A 3 14.07 -11.32 -7.86
N SER A 4 13.46 -11.68 -9.00
CA SER A 4 12.59 -12.85 -9.14
C SER A 4 13.27 -14.20 -8.87
N TYR A 5 14.61 -14.24 -8.81
CA TYR A 5 15.39 -15.45 -8.56
C TYR A 5 16.07 -15.49 -7.19
N ILE A 6 15.83 -14.50 -6.32
CA ILE A 6 16.40 -14.51 -4.97
C ILE A 6 15.49 -15.35 -4.07
N PRO A 7 15.96 -16.51 -3.59
CA PRO A 7 15.17 -17.36 -2.71
C PRO A 7 14.90 -16.61 -1.38
N PRO A 8 13.79 -16.89 -0.68
CA PRO A 8 13.36 -16.12 0.49
C PRO A 8 14.44 -15.94 1.57
N GLU A 9 15.35 -16.90 1.71
CA GLU A 9 16.45 -16.90 2.68
C GLU A 9 17.49 -15.82 2.38
N LYS A 10 17.64 -15.42 1.12
CA LYS A 10 18.57 -14.38 0.66
C LYS A 10 17.93 -12.99 0.56
N GLN A 11 16.63 -12.87 0.84
CA GLN A 11 15.93 -11.60 0.94
C GLN A 11 16.14 -11.01 2.34
N THR A 12 17.30 -10.38 2.55
CA THR A 12 17.56 -9.62 3.78
C THR A 12 16.79 -8.28 3.77
N PRO A 13 16.49 -7.68 4.93
CA PRO A 13 15.82 -6.38 5.00
C PRO A 13 16.49 -5.31 4.14
N GLU A 14 17.82 -5.28 4.10
CA GLU A 14 18.60 -4.31 3.33
C GLU A 14 18.42 -4.50 1.83
N ILE A 15 18.42 -5.75 1.35
CA ILE A 15 18.20 -6.09 -0.06
C ILE A 15 16.77 -5.75 -0.45
N CYS A 16 15.78 -6.11 0.37
CA CYS A 16 14.37 -5.80 0.14
C CYS A 16 14.14 -4.29 0.06
N LEU A 17 14.74 -3.52 0.97
CA LEU A 17 14.63 -2.07 0.97
C LEU A 17 15.33 -1.46 -0.24
N ALA A 18 16.57 -1.85 -0.55
CA ALA A 18 17.31 -1.37 -1.71
C ALA A 18 16.58 -1.67 -3.03
N ALA A 19 15.95 -2.84 -3.12
CA ALA A 19 15.11 -3.24 -4.24
C ALA A 19 13.94 -2.29 -4.45
N VAL A 20 13.16 -2.04 -3.39
CA VAL A 20 12.00 -1.14 -3.41
C VAL A 20 12.42 0.30 -3.70
N MET A 21 13.51 0.77 -3.09
CA MET A 21 14.03 2.12 -3.32
C MET A 21 14.44 2.36 -4.79
N ARG A 22 14.91 1.32 -5.48
CA ARG A 22 15.23 1.41 -6.90
C ARG A 22 14.00 1.26 -7.80
N ARG A 23 13.08 0.37 -7.43
CA ARG A 23 11.83 0.07 -8.15
C ARG A 23 10.75 -0.33 -7.16
N PRO A 24 9.79 0.57 -6.86
CA PRO A 24 8.76 0.33 -5.84
C PRO A 24 7.95 -0.94 -6.08
N ASP A 25 7.65 -1.26 -7.36
CA ASP A 25 6.92 -2.44 -7.78
C ASP A 25 7.67 -3.77 -7.52
N SER A 26 8.95 -3.73 -7.12
CA SER A 26 9.70 -4.91 -6.69
C SER A 26 9.06 -5.61 -5.49
N LEU A 27 8.18 -4.92 -4.76
CA LEU A 27 7.42 -5.49 -3.66
C LEU A 27 6.60 -6.74 -4.09
N LYS A 28 6.20 -6.82 -5.36
CA LYS A 28 5.46 -7.95 -5.95
C LYS A 28 6.21 -9.27 -5.99
N VAL A 29 7.56 -9.24 -5.94
CA VAL A 29 8.41 -10.44 -5.98
C VAL A 29 9.02 -10.78 -4.62
N LEU A 30 8.78 -9.96 -3.60
CA LEU A 30 9.22 -10.25 -2.24
C LEU A 30 8.33 -11.32 -1.62
N HIS A 31 8.93 -12.23 -0.86
CA HIS A 31 8.16 -13.17 -0.06
C HIS A 31 7.31 -12.40 0.96
N PRO A 32 6.05 -12.81 1.27
CA PRO A 32 5.18 -12.06 2.18
C PRO A 32 5.79 -11.74 3.54
N SER A 33 6.59 -12.67 4.11
CA SER A 33 7.29 -12.45 5.38
C SER A 33 8.42 -11.41 5.32
N LYS A 34 8.81 -10.97 4.11
CA LYS A 34 9.85 -9.96 3.86
C LYS A 34 9.29 -8.60 3.52
N GLN A 35 7.98 -8.51 3.30
CA GLN A 35 7.25 -7.25 3.18
C GLN A 35 7.03 -6.65 4.57
N THR A 36 8.11 -6.31 5.27
CA THR A 36 8.01 -5.68 6.59
C THR A 36 7.31 -4.32 6.48
N ARG A 37 6.90 -3.77 7.62
CA ARG A 37 6.27 -2.46 7.69
C ARG A 37 7.12 -1.38 7.01
N GLU A 38 8.43 -1.39 7.26
CA GLU A 38 9.38 -0.43 6.72
C GLU A 38 9.47 -0.54 5.19
N VAL A 39 9.55 -1.76 4.66
CA VAL A 39 9.60 -2.02 3.21
C VAL A 39 8.29 -1.60 2.53
N CYS A 40 7.15 -1.93 3.12
CA CYS A 40 5.83 -1.54 2.61
C CYS A 40 5.67 -0.02 2.61
N LEU A 41 6.02 0.65 3.72
CA LEU A 41 5.97 2.11 3.81
C LEU A 41 6.87 2.79 2.79
N ALA A 42 8.11 2.30 2.61
CA ALA A 42 9.01 2.82 1.60
C ALA A 42 8.39 2.71 0.20
N ALA A 43 7.81 1.56 -0.14
CA ALA A 43 7.20 1.34 -1.44
C ALA A 43 6.03 2.29 -1.71
N VAL A 44 5.05 2.36 -0.79
CA VAL A 44 3.84 3.18 -1.00
C VAL A 44 4.11 4.69 -0.96
N ARG A 45 5.20 5.11 -0.30
CA ARG A 45 5.65 6.51 -0.32
C ARG A 45 6.34 6.88 -1.64
N LEU A 46 6.97 5.92 -2.31
CA LEU A 46 7.57 6.12 -3.63
C LEU A 46 6.53 6.04 -4.75
N ASP A 47 5.61 5.07 -4.65
CA ASP A 47 4.48 4.90 -5.57
C ASP A 47 3.27 4.31 -4.81
N HIS A 48 2.25 5.14 -4.62
CA HIS A 48 0.99 4.78 -3.98
C HIS A 48 0.34 3.50 -4.55
N ASN A 49 0.55 3.17 -5.83
CA ASN A 49 0.00 1.96 -6.45
C ASN A 49 0.63 0.68 -5.91
N CYS A 50 1.77 0.76 -5.23
CA CYS A 50 2.40 -0.41 -4.62
C CYS A 50 1.55 -1.05 -3.53
N LEU A 51 0.55 -0.34 -2.98
CA LEU A 51 -0.39 -0.92 -2.02
C LEU A 51 -1.10 -2.17 -2.59
N GLN A 52 -1.30 -2.24 -3.92
CA GLN A 52 -1.88 -3.42 -4.58
C GLN A 52 -1.02 -4.69 -4.42
N PHE A 53 0.31 -4.53 -4.29
CA PHE A 53 1.27 -5.63 -4.14
C PHE A 53 1.56 -5.99 -2.68
N VAL A 54 1.16 -5.12 -1.73
CA VAL A 54 1.29 -5.41 -0.30
C VAL A 54 0.36 -6.55 0.06
N HIS A 55 0.92 -7.60 0.66
CA HIS A 55 0.20 -8.74 1.17
C HIS A 55 -0.87 -8.28 2.16
N TYR A 56 -2.05 -8.91 2.13
CA TYR A 56 -3.22 -8.44 2.89
C TYR A 56 -2.94 -8.23 4.38
N GLU A 57 -2.24 -9.19 5.02
CA GLU A 57 -1.84 -9.12 6.43
C GLU A 57 -0.90 -7.94 6.75
N ASN A 58 -0.13 -7.46 5.77
CA ASN A 58 0.82 -6.36 5.92
C ASN A 58 0.20 -5.00 5.56
N ARG A 59 -1.04 -4.96 5.06
CA ARG A 59 -1.79 -3.70 4.80
C ARG A 59 -2.31 -3.12 6.11
N THR A 60 -1.41 -2.65 6.95
CA THR A 60 -1.77 -1.95 8.20
C THR A 60 -2.46 -0.62 7.88
N TYR A 61 -3.16 -0.05 8.87
CA TYR A 61 -3.79 1.26 8.73
C TYR A 61 -2.79 2.33 8.29
N GLU A 62 -1.59 2.33 8.87
CA GLU A 62 -0.54 3.31 8.54
C GLU A 62 0.00 3.13 7.11
N VAL A 63 0.22 1.89 6.64
CA VAL A 63 0.65 1.65 5.24
C VAL A 63 -0.43 2.11 4.27
N CYS A 64 -1.70 1.85 4.59
CA CYS A 64 -2.83 2.30 3.80
C CYS A 64 -2.93 3.83 3.76
N LEU A 65 -2.82 4.48 4.92
CA LEU A 65 -2.89 5.93 5.06
C LEU A 65 -1.75 6.59 4.29
N ALA A 66 -0.51 6.10 4.44
CA ALA A 66 0.64 6.62 3.71
C ALA A 66 0.46 6.51 2.18
N ALA A 67 -0.16 5.43 1.68
CA ALA A 67 -0.46 5.28 0.26
C ALA A 67 -1.51 6.29 -0.22
N VAL A 68 -2.59 6.48 0.55
CA VAL A 68 -3.66 7.43 0.22
C VAL A 68 -3.18 8.88 0.30
N GLU A 69 -2.38 9.20 1.32
CA GLU A 69 -1.72 10.50 1.44
C GLU A 69 -0.70 10.74 0.34
N ASN A 70 -0.06 9.70 -0.20
CA ASN A 70 0.78 9.83 -1.38
C ASN A 70 -0.09 10.21 -2.59
N ASN A 71 -1.12 9.41 -2.90
CA ASN A 71 -2.14 9.73 -3.88
C ASN A 71 -3.47 9.04 -3.59
N TRP A 72 -4.56 9.79 -3.74
CA TRP A 72 -5.91 9.35 -3.38
C TRP A 72 -6.40 8.06 -4.05
N PRO A 73 -6.02 7.69 -5.30
CA PRO A 73 -6.50 6.47 -5.94
C PRO A 73 -6.02 5.19 -5.24
N ALA A 74 -5.06 5.27 -4.31
CA ALA A 74 -4.67 4.13 -3.50
C ALA A 74 -5.80 3.60 -2.62
N ILE A 75 -6.84 4.41 -2.34
CA ILE A 75 -7.96 4.02 -1.50
C ILE A 75 -8.69 2.76 -2.02
N GLN A 76 -8.65 2.51 -3.34
CA GLN A 76 -9.22 1.31 -3.96
C GLN A 76 -8.57 0.00 -3.47
N TRP A 77 -7.34 0.07 -2.95
CA TRP A 77 -6.57 -1.08 -2.45
C TRP A 77 -6.59 -1.18 -0.91
N VAL A 78 -7.20 -0.22 -0.22
CA VAL A 78 -7.30 -0.21 1.24
C VAL A 78 -8.32 -1.27 1.68
N PRO A 79 -7.99 -2.16 2.63
CA PRO A 79 -8.96 -3.12 3.18
C PRO A 79 -10.21 -2.42 3.72
N GLN A 80 -11.39 -3.03 3.55
CA GLN A 80 -12.67 -2.46 3.99
C GLN A 80 -12.64 -1.98 5.45
N LYS A 81 -11.99 -2.74 6.34
CA LYS A 81 -11.83 -2.41 7.77
C LYS A 81 -11.13 -1.07 8.04
N TYR A 82 -10.41 -0.51 7.07
CA TYR A 82 -9.68 0.75 7.18
C TYR A 82 -10.24 1.87 6.30
N GLN A 83 -11.33 1.61 5.57
CA GLN A 83 -12.07 2.61 4.79
C GLN A 83 -12.99 3.42 5.74
N THR A 84 -12.34 4.11 6.66
CA THR A 84 -12.94 4.94 7.70
C THR A 84 -13.17 6.36 7.17
N PRO A 85 -14.04 7.17 7.80
CA PRO A 85 -14.20 8.58 7.46
C PRO A 85 -12.86 9.33 7.42
N GLU A 86 -11.94 9.03 8.32
CA GLU A 86 -10.60 9.61 8.38
C GLU A 86 -9.78 9.29 7.12
N MET A 87 -9.82 8.04 6.65
CA MET A 87 -9.15 7.61 5.40
C MET A 87 -9.75 8.29 4.17
N CYS A 88 -11.08 8.39 4.10
CA CYS A 88 -11.78 9.07 3.01
C CYS A 88 -11.46 10.57 3.01
N LEU A 89 -11.41 11.21 4.17
CA LEU A 89 -11.01 12.61 4.30
C LEU A 89 -9.56 12.82 3.86
N ALA A 90 -8.65 11.89 4.17
CA ALA A 90 -7.28 11.93 3.67
C ALA A 90 -7.24 11.88 2.13
N ALA A 91 -8.05 11.03 1.49
CA ALA A 91 -8.18 10.98 0.03
C ALA A 91 -8.72 12.28 -0.57
N ILE A 92 -9.80 12.83 -0.01
CA ILE A 92 -10.44 14.08 -0.46
C ILE A 92 -9.50 15.27 -0.34
N ARG A 93 -8.69 15.32 0.72
CA ARG A 93 -7.66 16.35 0.90
C ARG A 93 -6.62 16.36 -0.23
N ARG A 94 -6.34 15.21 -0.83
CA ARG A 94 -5.38 15.09 -1.95
C ARG A 94 -6.03 15.41 -3.30
N SER A 95 -7.32 15.13 -3.46
CA SER A 95 -8.06 15.50 -4.66
C SER A 95 -9.55 15.63 -4.37
N PRO A 96 -10.20 16.76 -4.70
CA PRO A 96 -11.65 16.88 -4.63
C PRO A 96 -12.40 15.84 -5.47
N TYR A 97 -11.76 15.30 -6.53
CA TYR A 97 -12.35 14.22 -7.34
C TYR A 97 -12.43 12.88 -6.59
N ALA A 98 -11.74 12.75 -5.46
CA ALA A 98 -11.95 11.65 -4.52
C ALA A 98 -13.31 11.73 -3.80
N ILE A 99 -14.21 12.65 -4.14
CA ILE A 99 -15.62 12.58 -3.70
C ILE A 99 -16.36 11.43 -4.42
N PHE A 100 -15.88 11.00 -5.60
CA PHE A 100 -16.50 9.94 -6.41
C PHE A 100 -16.07 8.51 -6.03
N ILE A 101 -15.42 8.30 -4.87
CA ILE A 101 -15.09 6.93 -4.43
C ILE A 101 -16.42 6.17 -4.28
N PRO A 102 -16.61 5.04 -4.98
CA PRO A 102 -17.89 4.35 -5.01
C PRO A 102 -18.34 3.98 -3.59
N SER A 103 -19.65 3.97 -3.36
CA SER A 103 -20.31 3.71 -2.08
C SER A 103 -19.85 2.43 -1.38
N SER A 104 -19.21 1.49 -2.09
CA SER A 104 -18.49 0.34 -1.53
C SER A 104 -17.43 0.74 -0.50
N VAL A 105 -16.87 1.96 -0.62
CA VAL A 105 -15.86 2.55 0.28
C VAL A 105 -16.48 3.46 1.34
N SER A 106 -17.67 4.01 1.06
CA SER A 106 -18.35 4.99 1.93
C SER A 106 -19.59 4.43 2.66
N GLY A 107 -19.99 3.18 2.43
CA GLY A 107 -21.32 2.69 2.77
C GLY A 107 -21.38 1.21 3.16
N LYS A 108 -21.13 0.95 4.45
CA LYS A 108 -22.00 0.07 5.26
C LYS A 108 -22.46 0.82 6.51
N ASN A 109 -22.83 2.08 6.34
CA ASN A 109 -23.58 2.85 7.34
C ASN A 109 -25.07 2.89 6.96
N GLU A 110 -25.64 1.77 6.51
CA GLU A 110 -27.08 1.56 6.49
C GLU A 110 -27.37 0.09 6.86
N LEU A 111 -28.01 -0.06 8.03
CA LEU A 111 -28.44 -1.27 8.77
C LEU A 111 -27.43 -1.92 9.73
#